data_AF-A0A356V9K1-F1
#
_entry.id   AF-A0A356V9K1-F1
#
_cell.length_a   1.000
_cell.length_b   1.000
_cell.length_c   1.000
_cell.angle_alpha   90.00
_cell.angle_beta   90.00
_cell.angle_gamma   90.00
#
_symmetry.space_group_name_H-M   'P 1'
#
loop_
_entity.id
_entity.type
_entity.pdbx_description
1 polymer ?
#
loop_
_entity_poly.entity_id
_entity_poly.type
_entity_poly.pdbx_seq_one_letter_code
_entity_poly.pdbx_strand_id
1 'polypeptide(L)'
;MKLFRQGRFRYEEAEVHPKAEVNEGWGSLREPLLHYSYRDLEDFFATVNRQTTLEAAKWFRQGRRMSLGHALWRTADRKIRALLLKGGFRDGMLGAAVASFASFYQLASYAKYWERRRGEAAR
;
A
#
# COMPACT_ATOMS: atom_id res chain seq x y z
N MET A 1 -6.95 -11.55 -2.10
CA MET A 1 -7.66 -12.57 -2.91
C MET A 1 -8.80 -11.90 -3.66
N LYS A 2 -9.10 -12.31 -4.90
CA LYS A 2 -10.16 -11.70 -5.73
C LYS A 2 -11.29 -12.66 -6.08
N LEU A 3 -11.02 -13.96 -6.07
CA LEU A 3 -12.01 -15.02 -6.27
C LEU A 3 -11.95 -15.97 -5.07
N PHE A 4 -13.08 -16.16 -4.41
CA PHE A 4 -13.23 -17.10 -3.29
C PHE A 4 -14.68 -17.56 -3.22
N ARG A 5 -14.91 -18.75 -2.66
CA ARG A 5 -16.27 -19.25 -2.41
C ARG A 5 -16.75 -18.70 -1.06
N GLN A 6 -17.90 -18.03 -1.07
CA GLN A 6 -18.53 -17.52 0.14
C GLN A 6 -18.76 -18.65 1.16
N GLY A 7 -18.47 -18.38 2.43
CA GLY A 7 -18.61 -19.35 3.53
C GLY A 7 -17.47 -20.37 3.68
N ARG A 8 -16.49 -20.41 2.76
CA ARG A 8 -15.29 -21.28 2.88
C ARG A 8 -13.99 -20.49 3.05
N PHE A 9 -14.13 -19.22 3.38
CA PHE A 9 -13.06 -18.24 3.36
C PHE A 9 -13.23 -17.28 4.52
N ARG A 10 -12.15 -17.03 5.27
CA ARG A 10 -12.09 -15.98 6.30
C ARG A 10 -10.78 -15.19 6.15
N TYR A 11 -10.87 -13.88 6.34
CA TYR A 11 -9.68 -13.05 6.55
C TYR A 11 -9.30 -13.11 8.02
N GLU A 12 -8.00 -13.26 8.31
CA GLU A 12 -7.44 -12.98 9.63
C GLU A 12 -7.79 -11.53 10.03
N GLU A 13 -7.96 -11.30 11.32
CA GLU A 13 -8.28 -9.97 11.86
C GLU A 13 -7.00 -9.09 11.87
N ALA A 14 -6.64 -8.61 10.69
CA ALA A 14 -5.50 -7.72 10.47
C ALA A 14 -5.90 -6.53 9.60
N GLU A 15 -5.59 -5.31 10.07
CA GLU A 15 -5.92 -4.06 9.37
C GLU A 15 -5.22 -3.91 8.00
N VAL A 16 -4.05 -4.51 7.82
CA VAL A 16 -3.23 -4.36 6.60
C VAL A 16 -2.69 -5.70 6.16
N HIS A 17 -2.99 -6.08 4.92
CA HIS A 17 -2.65 -7.38 4.32
C HIS A 17 -3.07 -8.58 5.18
N PRO A 18 -4.36 -8.71 5.54
CA PRO A 18 -4.84 -9.87 6.30
C PRO A 18 -4.55 -11.15 5.53
N LYS A 19 -4.06 -12.17 6.24
CA LYS A 19 -3.89 -13.49 5.66
C LYS A 19 -5.28 -14.08 5.38
N ALA A 20 -5.35 -14.82 4.29
CA ALA A 20 -6.52 -15.58 3.92
C ALA A 20 -6.41 -16.97 4.58
N GLU A 21 -7.35 -17.30 5.45
CA GLU A 21 -7.52 -18.64 5.97
C GLU A 21 -8.55 -19.38 5.12
N VAL A 22 -8.12 -20.51 4.54
CA VAL A 22 -8.95 -21.40 3.74
C VAL A 22 -8.82 -22.79 4.36
N ASN A 23 -9.92 -23.27 4.94
CA ASN A 23 -9.91 -24.54 5.65
C ASN A 23 -9.71 -25.70 4.69
N GLU A 24 -10.43 -25.74 3.55
CA GLU A 24 -10.30 -26.77 2.52
C GLU A 24 -10.86 -26.28 1.16
N GLY A 25 -10.32 -26.81 0.04
CA GLY A 25 -10.84 -26.59 -1.31
C GLY A 25 -10.04 -25.56 -2.12
N TRP A 26 -9.10 -26.06 -2.90
CA TRP A 26 -8.34 -25.30 -3.90
C TRP A 26 -8.80 -25.72 -5.30
N GLY A 27 -8.87 -24.78 -6.22
CA GLY A 27 -9.19 -25.03 -7.62
C GLY A 27 -8.31 -24.19 -8.53
N SER A 28 -8.12 -24.63 -9.77
CA SER A 28 -7.43 -23.86 -10.80
C SER A 28 -8.45 -23.16 -11.70
N LEU A 29 -8.10 -21.94 -12.11
CA LEU A 29 -8.80 -21.25 -13.19
C LEU A 29 -8.24 -21.74 -14.52
N ARG A 30 -9.13 -22.06 -15.46
CA ARG A 30 -8.73 -22.40 -16.85
C ARG A 30 -8.42 -21.14 -17.67
N GLU A 31 -9.10 -20.05 -17.34
CA GLU A 31 -8.98 -18.77 -18.03
C GLU A 31 -8.32 -17.71 -17.12
N PRO A 32 -7.62 -16.71 -17.69
CA PRO A 32 -7.05 -15.61 -16.92
C PRO A 32 -8.12 -14.79 -16.20
N LEU A 33 -7.85 -14.44 -14.93
CA LEU A 33 -8.64 -13.45 -14.20
C LEU A 33 -8.03 -12.06 -14.43
N LEU A 34 -8.69 -11.23 -15.23
CA LEU A 34 -8.30 -9.83 -15.40
C LEU A 34 -8.47 -9.07 -14.08
N HIS A 35 -7.36 -8.59 -13.51
CA HIS A 35 -7.36 -7.84 -12.27
C HIS A 35 -6.84 -6.42 -12.48
N TYR A 36 -7.77 -5.48 -12.52
CA TYR A 36 -7.45 -4.05 -12.44
C TYR A 36 -7.33 -3.63 -10.98
N SER A 37 -6.21 -3.00 -10.64
CA SER A 37 -5.96 -2.47 -9.29
C SER A 37 -6.80 -1.24 -8.98
N TYR A 38 -7.06 -0.42 -9.99
CA TYR A 38 -7.78 0.85 -9.91
C TYR A 38 -8.63 1.03 -11.16
N ARG A 39 -9.77 1.72 -11.02
CA ARG A 39 -10.67 2.05 -12.14
C ARG A 39 -10.19 3.28 -12.91
N ASP A 40 -9.70 4.28 -12.18
CA ASP A 40 -9.22 5.56 -12.69
C ASP A 40 -8.25 6.19 -11.67
N LEU A 41 -7.80 7.42 -11.94
CA LEU A 41 -6.90 8.15 -11.03
C LEU A 41 -7.59 8.58 -9.73
N GLU A 42 -8.88 8.85 -9.73
CA GLU A 42 -9.61 9.24 -8.51
C GLU A 42 -9.67 8.06 -7.53
N ASP A 43 -10.03 6.88 -8.03
CA ASP A 43 -10.04 5.62 -7.29
C ASP A 43 -8.64 5.25 -6.78
N PHE A 44 -7.61 5.54 -7.58
CA PHE A 44 -6.21 5.41 -7.17
C PHE A 44 -5.89 6.30 -5.97
N PHE A 45 -6.15 7.62 -6.05
CA PHE A 45 -5.82 8.54 -4.97
C PHE A 45 -6.65 8.27 -3.71
N ALA A 46 -7.93 7.93 -3.85
CA ALA A 46 -8.78 7.52 -2.73
C ALA A 46 -8.23 6.27 -2.04
N THR A 47 -7.78 5.29 -2.82
CA THR A 47 -7.17 4.06 -2.28
C THR A 47 -5.84 4.33 -1.61
N VAL A 48 -4.94 5.12 -2.23
CA VAL A 48 -3.67 5.54 -1.61
C VAL A 48 -3.93 6.27 -0.30
N ASN A 49 -4.90 7.17 -0.25
CA ASN A 49 -5.27 7.89 0.96
C ASN A 49 -5.69 6.91 2.07
N ARG A 50 -6.58 5.95 1.78
CA ARG A 50 -7.00 4.93 2.75
C ARG A 50 -5.84 4.06 3.23
N GLN A 51 -5.03 3.54 2.31
CA GLN A 51 -3.93 2.62 2.63
C GLN A 51 -2.83 3.30 3.46
N THR A 52 -2.47 4.54 3.13
CA THR A 52 -1.49 5.30 3.91
C THR A 52 -1.99 5.62 5.34
N THR A 53 -3.29 5.79 5.53
CA THR A 53 -3.90 5.91 6.87
C THR A 53 -3.76 4.61 7.67
N LEU A 54 -4.01 3.46 7.06
CA LEU A 54 -3.88 2.16 7.72
C LEU A 54 -2.41 1.83 8.04
N GLU A 55 -1.48 2.12 7.13
CA GLU A 55 -0.05 1.91 7.37
C GLU A 55 0.46 2.79 8.51
N ALA A 56 0.03 4.06 8.57
CA ALA A 56 0.33 4.96 9.68
C ALA A 56 -0.23 4.43 11.02
N ALA A 57 -1.49 3.96 11.03
CA ALA A 57 -2.11 3.35 12.20
C ALA A 57 -1.36 2.10 12.66
N LYS A 58 -0.93 1.25 11.72
CA LYS A 58 -0.14 0.07 12.00
C LYS A 58 1.21 0.42 12.62
N TRP A 59 1.97 1.36 12.06
CA TRP A 59 3.24 1.80 12.64
C TRP A 59 3.07 2.34 14.05
N PHE A 60 1.98 3.08 14.26
CA PHE A 60 1.62 3.64 15.54
C PHE A 60 1.34 2.54 16.58
N ARG A 61 0.41 1.62 16.30
CA ARG A 61 0.07 0.49 17.19
C ARG A 61 1.25 -0.42 17.50
N GLN A 62 2.15 -0.61 16.54
CA GLN A 62 3.37 -1.42 16.72
C GLN A 62 4.50 -0.68 17.47
N GLY A 63 4.29 0.58 17.88
CA GLY A 63 5.34 1.38 18.54
C GLY A 63 6.57 1.63 17.65
N ARG A 64 6.43 1.56 16.33
CA ARG A 64 7.55 1.73 15.41
C ARG A 64 8.07 3.17 15.44
N ARG A 65 9.37 3.33 15.68
CA ARG A 65 10.03 4.64 15.62
C ARG A 65 10.37 5.04 14.19
N MET A 66 9.36 5.48 13.45
CA MET A 66 9.55 6.05 12.12
C MET A 66 10.13 7.47 12.23
N SER A 67 11.35 7.67 11.71
CA SER A 67 12.00 8.98 11.62
C SER A 67 11.80 9.60 10.22
N LEU A 68 11.89 10.93 10.14
CA LEU A 68 11.83 11.66 8.88
C LEU A 68 12.92 11.18 7.91
N GLY A 69 14.16 11.02 8.38
CA GLY A 69 15.27 10.53 7.57
C GLY A 69 15.01 9.13 6.99
N HIS A 70 14.47 8.21 7.80
CA HIS A 70 14.11 6.88 7.31
C HIS A 70 12.98 6.91 6.27
N ALA A 71 11.98 7.79 6.46
CA ALA A 71 10.91 7.99 5.50
C ALA A 71 11.42 8.57 4.17
N LEU A 72 12.30 9.58 4.22
CA LEU A 72 12.92 10.18 3.03
C LEU A 72 13.79 9.16 2.28
N TRP A 73 14.62 8.39 2.99
CA TRP A 73 15.43 7.34 2.38
C TRP A 73 14.55 6.30 1.68
N ARG A 74 13.49 5.79 2.33
CA ARG A 74 12.54 4.86 1.72
C ARG A 74 11.82 5.45 0.51
N THR A 75 11.52 6.74 0.54
CA THR A 75 10.88 7.46 -0.57
C THR A 75 11.82 7.50 -1.78
N ALA A 76 13.09 7.87 -1.57
CA ALA A 76 14.10 7.91 -2.61
C ALA A 76 14.39 6.50 -3.17
N ASP A 77 14.58 5.50 -2.30
CA ASP A 77 14.78 4.10 -2.69
C ASP A 77 13.63 3.61 -3.58
N ARG A 78 12.37 3.85 -3.19
CA ARG A 78 11.22 3.47 -4.02
C ARG A 78 11.17 4.19 -5.36
N LYS A 79 11.44 5.50 -5.38
CA LYS A 79 11.43 6.29 -6.62
C LYS A 79 12.51 5.80 -7.59
N ILE A 80 13.73 5.57 -7.10
CA ILE A 80 14.86 5.07 -7.89
C ILE A 80 14.56 3.66 -8.41
N ARG A 81 14.03 2.77 -7.56
CA ARG A 81 13.63 1.42 -7.99
C ARG A 81 12.53 1.45 -9.04
N ALA A 82 11.50 2.27 -8.86
CA ALA A 82 10.40 2.37 -9.83
C ALA A 82 10.86 2.96 -11.16
N LEU A 83 11.69 4.00 -11.11
CA LEU A 83 12.13 4.70 -12.31
C LEU A 83 13.20 3.91 -13.07
N LEU A 84 14.27 3.48 -12.40
CA LEU A 84 15.43 2.85 -13.05
C LEU A 84 15.30 1.33 -13.12
N LEU A 85 15.09 0.66 -11.98
CA LEU A 85 15.13 -0.81 -11.90
C LEU A 85 13.91 -1.46 -12.56
N LYS A 86 12.73 -0.85 -12.45
CA LYS A 86 11.52 -1.31 -13.14
C LYS A 86 11.34 -0.71 -14.54
N GLY A 87 12.30 0.10 -14.99
CA GLY A 87 12.27 0.69 -16.32
C GLY A 87 11.16 1.72 -16.54
N GLY A 88 10.62 2.35 -15.47
CA GLY A 88 9.59 3.38 -15.62
C GLY A 88 10.04 4.57 -16.48
N PHE A 89 11.35 4.81 -16.63
CA PHE A 89 11.84 5.82 -17.59
C PHE A 89 11.47 5.51 -19.05
N ARG A 90 11.22 4.23 -19.38
CA ARG A 90 10.84 3.78 -20.74
C ARG A 90 9.43 4.22 -21.11
N ASP A 91 8.58 4.46 -20.11
CA ASP A 91 7.20 4.95 -20.28
C ASP A 91 7.12 6.49 -20.29
N GLY A 92 8.28 7.17 -20.37
CA GLY A 92 8.38 8.63 -20.43
C GLY A 92 7.77 9.34 -19.22
N MET A 93 6.95 10.37 -19.47
CA MET A 93 6.33 11.17 -18.40
C MET A 93 5.39 10.36 -17.51
N LEU A 94 4.68 9.37 -18.06
CA LEU A 94 3.73 8.55 -17.30
C LEU A 94 4.46 7.66 -16.30
N GLY A 95 5.57 7.03 -16.69
CA GLY A 95 6.37 6.24 -15.76
C GLY A 95 7.03 7.09 -14.68
N ALA A 96 7.45 8.33 -15.00
CA ALA A 96 7.91 9.29 -14.00
C ALA A 96 6.80 9.69 -13.01
N ALA A 97 5.56 9.88 -13.49
CA ALA A 97 4.40 10.15 -12.64
C ALA A 97 4.09 8.96 -11.71
N VAL A 98 4.07 7.74 -12.23
CA VAL A 98 3.84 6.51 -11.43
C VAL A 98 4.92 6.32 -10.37
N ALA A 99 6.19 6.50 -10.72
CA ALA A 99 7.29 6.46 -9.76
C ALA A 99 7.13 7.52 -8.65
N SER A 100 6.64 8.70 -9.02
CA SER A 100 6.36 9.78 -8.07
C SER A 100 5.20 9.42 -7.13
N PHE A 101 4.09 8.90 -7.66
CA PHE A 101 2.95 8.43 -6.84
C PHE A 101 3.35 7.30 -5.89
N ALA A 102 4.17 6.35 -6.34
CA ALA A 102 4.67 5.26 -5.49
C ALA A 102 5.54 5.78 -4.34
N SER A 103 6.34 6.82 -4.59
CA SER A 103 7.16 7.47 -3.57
C SER A 103 6.31 8.30 -2.59
N PHE A 104 5.29 9.01 -3.09
CA PHE A 104 4.35 9.80 -2.30
C PHE A 104 3.64 8.96 -1.22
N TYR A 105 3.32 7.69 -1.50
CA TYR A 105 2.78 6.76 -0.50
C TYR A 105 3.58 6.74 0.81
N GLN A 106 4.92 6.71 0.71
CA GLN A 106 5.78 6.63 1.89
C GLN A 106 5.74 7.92 2.70
N LEU A 107 5.74 9.08 2.02
CA LEU A 107 5.67 10.39 2.66
C LEU A 107 4.31 10.61 3.32
N ALA A 108 3.22 10.31 2.63
CA ALA A 108 1.87 10.42 3.15
C ALA A 108 1.65 9.53 4.38
N SER A 109 2.16 8.29 4.36
CA SER A 109 2.10 7.39 5.53
C SER A 109 2.88 7.98 6.71
N TYR A 110 4.06 8.56 6.46
CA TYR A 110 4.85 9.20 7.52
C TYR A 110 4.17 10.44 8.09
N ALA A 111 3.62 11.31 7.24
CA ALA A 111 2.93 12.53 7.67
C ALA A 111 1.74 12.19 8.59
N LYS A 112 0.93 11.19 8.21
CA LYS A 112 -0.19 10.71 9.03
C LYS A 112 0.26 10.04 10.33
N TYR A 113 1.37 9.30 10.29
CA TYR A 113 1.96 8.72 11.50
C TYR A 113 2.42 9.82 12.47
N TRP A 114 3.04 10.89 11.95
CA TRP A 114 3.47 12.03 12.74
C TRP A 114 2.27 12.81 13.33
N GLU A 115 1.23 13.03 12.54
CA GLU A 115 -0.03 13.66 13.00
C GLU A 115 -0.65 12.88 14.17
N ARG A 116 -0.76 11.54 14.04
CA ARG A 116 -1.27 10.66 15.11
C ARG A 116 -0.43 10.77 16.38
N ARG A 117 0.90 10.71 16.24
CA ARG A 117 1.82 10.80 17.38
C ARG A 117 1.74 12.16 18.09
N ARG A 118 1.56 13.25 17.33
CA ARG A 118 1.38 14.59 17.91
C ARG A 118 0.03 14.75 18.59
N GLY A 119 -1.03 14.17 18.01
CA GLY A 119 -2.38 14.18 18.58
C GLY A 119 -2.50 13.46 19.92
N GLU A 120 -1.72 12.40 20.15
CA GLU A 120 -1.60 11.77 21.49
C GLU A 120 -0.73 12.59 22.44
N ALA A 121 0.38 13.17 21.99
CA ALA A 121 1.22 14.00 22.86
C ALA A 121 0.55 15.29 23.35
N ALA A 122 -0.54 15.70 22.69
CA ALA A 122 -1.36 16.87 23.05
C ALA A 122 -2.60 16.51 23.90
N ARG A 123 -2.83 15.22 24.21
CA ARG A 123 -3.87 14.72 25.11
C ARG A 123 -3.25 14.31 26.44
#